data_AF-A0A537ABG4-F1
#
_entry.id   AF-A0A537ABG4-F1
#
_cell.length_a   1.000
_cell.length_b   1.000
_cell.length_c   1.000
_cell.angle_alpha   90.00
_cell.angle_beta   90.00
_cell.angle_gamma   90.00
#
_symmetry.space_group_name_H-M   'P 1'
#
loop_
_entity.id
_entity.type
_entity.pdbx_description
1 polymer ?
#
loop_
_entity_poly.entity_id
_entity_poly.type
_entity_poly.pdbx_seq_one_letter_code
_entity_poly.pdbx_strand_id
1 'polypeptide(L)'
;FYFGFTQSSLWDLSAESKPFHDTSYRPSFFWKWQRTDDRTWIDAVRLGFEHESNGQAGPTSRSINTLFVRPEWRWSAGRGGLIEFTPKFYTYLTKGENPDIPQYRGYIDWRLRHDVGGQWITTAVVRTGMAGKGSLLLDMSRRTRDIKVGPLSGYLHLQFFNGFGESILDYNVRRNAQLRVGLAIVP
;
A
#
# COMPACT_ATOMS: atom_id res chain seq x y z
N PHE A 1 -4.86 -19.63 7.58
CA PHE A 1 -5.60 -18.54 6.90
C PHE A 1 -5.42 -17.27 7.71
N TYR A 2 -5.44 -16.12 7.05
CA TYR A 2 -5.19 -14.81 7.64
C TYR A 2 -6.27 -13.83 7.22
N PHE A 3 -6.57 -12.91 8.12
CA PHE A 3 -7.37 -11.72 7.84
C PHE A 3 -6.48 -10.49 8.00
N GLY A 4 -6.57 -9.55 7.06
CA GLY A 4 -5.91 -8.26 7.14
C GLY A 4 -6.88 -7.14 6.87
N PHE A 5 -6.76 -6.04 7.59
CA PHE A 5 -7.56 -4.84 7.39
C PHE A 5 -6.64 -3.64 7.24
N THR A 6 -6.71 -2.97 6.09
CA THR A 6 -5.99 -1.71 5.86
C THR A 6 -7.01 -0.60 5.69
N GLN A 7 -6.82 0.51 6.38
CA GLN A 7 -7.62 1.72 6.19
C GLN A 7 -6.69 2.88 5.83
N SER A 8 -7.10 3.72 4.89
CA SER A 8 -6.39 4.95 4.53
C SER A 8 -7.39 6.09 4.49
N SER A 9 -7.11 7.17 5.23
CA SER A 9 -7.98 8.35 5.30
C SER A 9 -7.20 9.58 4.87
N LEU A 10 -7.76 10.35 3.94
CA LEU A 10 -7.26 11.66 3.54
C LEU A 10 -8.14 12.72 4.18
N TRP A 11 -7.54 13.55 5.02
CA TRP A 11 -8.23 14.60 5.74
C TRP A 11 -7.94 15.97 5.10
N ASP A 12 -8.98 16.66 4.63
CA ASP A 12 -8.82 18.00 4.08
C ASP A 12 -8.88 19.04 5.21
N LEU A 13 -7.71 19.44 5.69
CA LEU A 13 -7.57 20.46 6.73
C LEU A 13 -7.79 21.89 6.23
N SER A 14 -7.81 22.08 4.92
CA SER A 14 -7.96 23.39 4.28
C SER A 14 -9.42 23.74 3.99
N ALA A 15 -10.28 22.73 3.85
CA ALA A 15 -11.70 22.91 3.61
C ALA A 15 -12.47 23.43 4.84
N GLU A 16 -13.59 24.09 4.57
CA GLU A 16 -14.52 24.53 5.61
C GLU A 16 -15.02 23.34 6.43
N SER A 17 -15.05 23.47 7.75
CA SER A 17 -15.34 22.39 8.72
C SER A 17 -14.38 21.19 8.69
N LYS A 18 -13.32 21.23 7.87
CA LYS A 18 -12.25 20.23 7.80
C LYS A 18 -12.78 18.79 7.69
N PRO A 19 -13.56 18.44 6.65
CA PRO A 19 -14.06 17.09 6.47
C PRO A 19 -12.96 16.14 6.01
N PHE A 20 -13.16 14.83 6.22
CA PHE A 20 -12.41 13.82 5.48
C PHE A 20 -12.79 13.91 4.00
N HIS A 21 -11.77 13.99 3.14
CA HIS A 21 -11.96 13.97 1.69
C HIS A 21 -12.29 12.57 1.20
N ASP A 22 -11.55 11.57 1.66
CA ASP A 22 -11.85 10.17 1.39
C ASP A 22 -11.36 9.26 2.50
N THR A 23 -12.02 8.12 2.68
CA THR A 23 -11.51 7.01 3.50
C THR A 23 -11.73 5.71 2.76
N SER A 24 -10.65 5.00 2.48
CA SER A 24 -10.69 3.68 1.84
C SER A 24 -10.54 2.57 2.88
N TYR A 25 -11.46 1.61 2.86
CA TYR A 25 -11.48 0.42 3.71
C TYR A 25 -11.09 -0.81 2.89
N ARG A 26 -10.04 -1.53 3.30
CA ARG A 26 -9.48 -2.69 2.59
C ARG A 26 -9.37 -3.94 3.47
N PRO A 27 -10.48 -4.66 3.73
CA PRO A 27 -10.40 -6.00 4.29
C PRO A 27 -9.88 -7.02 3.26
N SER A 28 -9.08 -7.96 3.73
CA SER A 28 -8.47 -9.03 2.93
C SER A 28 -8.51 -10.35 3.68
N PHE A 29 -8.82 -11.42 2.96
CA PHE A 29 -8.76 -12.80 3.45
C PHE A 29 -7.80 -13.57 2.55
N PHE A 30 -6.76 -14.15 3.13
CA PHE A 30 -5.73 -14.81 2.34
C PHE A 30 -5.12 -16.00 3.05
N TRP A 31 -4.64 -16.93 2.25
CA TRP A 31 -3.73 -17.96 2.69
C TRP A 31 -2.29 -17.49 2.44
N LYS A 32 -1.37 -17.86 3.33
CA LYS A 32 0.06 -17.61 3.17
C LYS A 32 0.79 -18.93 3.31
N TRP A 33 1.59 -19.25 2.30
CA TRP A 33 2.64 -20.26 2.40
C TRP A 33 4.00 -19.60 2.50
N GLN A 34 4.90 -20.26 3.21
CA GLN A 34 6.27 -19.83 3.41
C GLN A 34 7.16 -21.06 3.29
N ARG A 35 8.29 -20.91 2.59
CA ARG A 35 9.25 -21.99 2.45
C ARG A 35 9.82 -22.40 3.81
N THR A 36 10.07 -23.69 3.97
CA THR A 36 10.70 -24.27 5.17
C THR A 36 12.16 -24.67 4.93
N ASP A 37 12.60 -24.63 3.68
CA ASP A 37 13.95 -24.95 3.23
C ASP A 37 14.36 -24.06 2.05
N ASP A 38 15.62 -24.19 1.62
CA ASP A 38 16.20 -23.39 0.52
C ASP A 38 15.99 -24.00 -0.88
N ARG A 39 15.11 -24.99 -1.05
CA ARG A 39 14.90 -25.65 -2.35
C ARG A 39 14.13 -24.79 -3.35
N THR A 40 13.37 -23.83 -2.84
CA THR A 40 12.57 -22.90 -3.65
C THR A 40 13.18 -21.50 -3.60
N TRP A 41 13.12 -20.82 -4.74
CA TRP A 41 13.64 -19.45 -4.91
C TRP A 41 12.63 -18.37 -4.48
N ILE A 42 11.44 -18.76 -4.00
CA ILE A 42 10.39 -17.86 -3.49
C ILE A 42 10.28 -18.07 -1.99
N ASP A 43 10.40 -17.00 -1.19
CA ASP A 43 10.35 -17.10 0.27
C ASP A 43 8.95 -17.36 0.82
N ALA A 44 7.95 -16.70 0.23
CA ALA A 44 6.56 -16.89 0.60
C ALA A 44 5.62 -16.51 -0.54
N VAL A 45 4.38 -16.98 -0.45
CA VAL A 45 3.30 -16.60 -1.37
C VAL A 45 2.04 -16.32 -0.55
N ARG A 46 1.40 -15.18 -0.80
CA ARG A 46 0.01 -14.94 -0.36
C ARG A 46 -0.93 -15.08 -1.54
N LEU A 47 -2.01 -15.81 -1.34
CA LEU A 47 -3.11 -15.94 -2.29
C LEU A 47 -4.41 -15.60 -1.55
N GLY A 48 -5.20 -14.68 -2.08
CA GLY A 48 -6.41 -14.30 -1.39
C GLY A 48 -7.30 -13.32 -2.12
N PHE A 49 -8.36 -12.93 -1.42
CA PHE A 49 -9.35 -11.97 -1.84
C PHE A 49 -9.17 -10.68 -1.04
N GLU A 50 -9.37 -9.53 -1.69
CA GLU A 50 -9.37 -8.22 -1.06
C GLU A 50 -10.52 -7.39 -1.63
N HIS A 51 -11.31 -6.82 -0.72
CA HIS A 51 -12.31 -5.81 -1.03
C HIS A 51 -11.70 -4.43 -0.76
N GLU A 52 -11.98 -3.44 -1.60
CA GLU A 52 -11.66 -2.03 -1.34
C GLU A 52 -12.87 -1.18 -1.65
N SER A 53 -13.35 -0.38 -0.69
CA SER A 53 -14.41 0.60 -0.92
C SER A 53 -14.18 1.86 -0.10
N ASN A 54 -14.82 2.96 -0.50
CA ASN A 54 -14.77 4.21 0.27
C ASN A 54 -15.92 4.39 1.28
N GLY A 55 -16.84 3.42 1.37
CA GLY A 55 -18.00 3.50 2.27
C GLY A 55 -19.01 4.60 1.93
N GLN A 56 -18.90 5.23 0.74
CA GLN A 56 -19.83 6.26 0.27
C GLN A 56 -20.97 5.67 -0.57
N ALA A 57 -22.04 6.43 -0.75
CA ALA A 57 -23.20 6.07 -1.57
C ALA A 57 -23.34 6.98 -2.80
N GLY A 58 -24.13 6.54 -3.79
CA GLY A 58 -24.45 7.36 -4.96
C GLY A 58 -23.24 7.64 -5.86
N PRO A 59 -23.18 8.82 -6.52
CA PRO A 59 -22.16 9.12 -7.54
C PRO A 59 -20.70 9.09 -7.06
N THR A 60 -20.46 9.28 -5.76
CA THR A 60 -19.13 9.24 -5.15
C THR A 60 -18.76 7.85 -4.61
N SER A 61 -19.68 6.87 -4.67
CA SER A 61 -19.40 5.49 -4.27
C SER A 61 -18.32 4.89 -5.17
N ARG A 62 -17.34 4.24 -4.56
CA ARG A 62 -16.30 3.50 -5.26
C ARG A 62 -16.06 2.17 -4.56
N SER A 63 -15.91 1.12 -5.35
CA SER A 63 -15.75 -0.23 -4.84
C SER A 63 -15.06 -1.13 -5.86
N ILE A 64 -14.18 -1.99 -5.38
CA ILE A 64 -13.62 -3.10 -6.14
C ILE A 64 -13.50 -4.34 -5.26
N ASN A 65 -13.61 -5.49 -5.92
CA ASN A 65 -13.21 -6.76 -5.34
C ASN A 65 -12.09 -7.35 -6.19
N THR A 66 -11.03 -7.81 -5.55
CA THR A 66 -9.86 -8.36 -6.23
C THR A 66 -9.51 -9.75 -5.73
N LEU A 67 -9.13 -10.61 -6.67
CA LEU A 67 -8.40 -11.84 -6.37
C LEU A 67 -6.93 -11.55 -6.62
N PHE A 68 -6.05 -11.87 -5.68
CA PHE A 68 -4.64 -11.53 -5.77
C PHE A 68 -3.71 -12.69 -5.43
N VAL A 69 -2.53 -12.67 -6.05
CA VAL A 69 -1.36 -13.45 -5.65
C VAL A 69 -0.19 -12.49 -5.40
N ARG A 70 0.53 -12.70 -4.30
CA ARG A 70 1.67 -11.88 -3.88
C ARG A 70 2.82 -12.81 -3.48
N PRO A 71 3.72 -13.17 -4.41
CA PRO A 71 4.98 -13.79 -4.06
C PRO A 71 5.86 -12.80 -3.28
N GLU A 72 6.74 -13.33 -2.43
CA GLU A 72 7.66 -12.58 -1.59
C GLU A 72 9.07 -13.14 -1.79
N TRP A 73 10.02 -12.25 -2.02
CA TRP A 73 11.46 -12.53 -2.01
C TRP A 73 12.15 -11.68 -0.96
N ARG A 74 13.12 -12.27 -0.26
CA ARG A 74 13.83 -11.69 0.87
C ARG A 74 15.31 -11.96 0.73
N TRP A 75 16.10 -10.89 0.75
CA TRP A 75 17.55 -10.97 0.72
C TRP A 75 18.12 -10.25 1.93
N SER A 76 19.01 -10.93 2.66
CA SER A 76 19.78 -10.29 3.72
C SER A 76 20.68 -9.20 3.10
N ALA A 77 20.57 -7.99 3.63
CA ALA A 77 21.53 -6.93 3.41
C ALA A 77 22.50 -6.88 4.60
N GLY A 78 23.75 -6.47 4.36
CA GLY A 78 24.77 -6.40 5.41
C GLY A 78 24.32 -5.60 6.65
N ARG A 79 24.91 -5.90 7.81
CA ARG A 79 24.59 -5.27 9.11
C ARG A 79 23.14 -5.49 9.58
N GLY A 80 22.56 -6.65 9.28
CA GLY A 80 21.21 -7.03 9.72
C GLY A 80 20.10 -6.35 8.91
N GLY A 81 20.40 -5.86 7.71
CA GLY A 81 19.42 -5.31 6.81
C GLY A 81 18.62 -6.39 6.06
N LEU A 82 17.52 -5.97 5.46
CA LEU A 82 16.64 -6.84 4.68
C LEU A 82 16.13 -6.08 3.46
N ILE A 83 16.22 -6.70 2.29
CA ILE A 83 15.53 -6.26 1.08
C ILE A 83 14.38 -7.22 0.84
N GLU A 84 13.18 -6.68 0.63
CA GLU A 84 11.98 -7.45 0.34
C GLU A 84 11.36 -6.97 -0.98
N PHE A 85 11.17 -7.89 -1.92
CA PHE A 85 10.41 -7.64 -3.14
C PHE A 85 9.11 -8.43 -3.09
N THR A 86 7.98 -7.74 -3.13
CA THR A 86 6.66 -8.34 -2.86
C THR A 86 5.58 -7.83 -3.82
N PRO A 87 5.72 -8.06 -5.14
CA PRO A 87 4.72 -7.61 -6.11
C PRO A 87 3.36 -8.24 -5.83
N LYS A 88 2.27 -7.48 -5.97
CA LYS A 88 0.90 -7.98 -5.90
C LYS A 88 0.32 -8.02 -7.30
N PHE A 89 0.08 -9.21 -7.82
CA PHE A 89 -0.68 -9.40 -9.05
C PHE A 89 -2.13 -9.62 -8.66
N TYR A 90 -3.06 -8.99 -9.36
CA TYR A 90 -4.48 -9.12 -9.06
C TYR A 90 -5.35 -9.00 -10.30
N THR A 91 -6.55 -9.56 -10.21
CA THR A 91 -7.63 -9.34 -11.17
C THR A 91 -8.84 -8.75 -10.45
N TYR A 92 -9.67 -8.01 -11.18
CA TYR A 92 -10.88 -7.40 -10.64
C TYR A 92 -12.05 -8.36 -10.84
N LEU A 93 -12.62 -8.84 -9.74
CA LEU A 93 -13.85 -9.64 -9.73
C LEU A 93 -15.08 -8.74 -9.89
N THR A 94 -15.07 -7.58 -9.24
CA THR A 94 -16.09 -6.54 -9.41
C THR A 94 -15.42 -5.17 -9.43
N LYS A 95 -16.01 -4.25 -10.19
CA LYS A 95 -15.56 -2.85 -10.35
C LYS A 95 -16.67 -1.98 -10.93
N GLY A 96 -17.94 -2.26 -10.60
CA GLY A 96 -19.10 -1.68 -11.28
C GLY A 96 -19.15 -0.16 -11.16
N GLU A 97 -18.77 0.36 -9.99
CA GLU A 97 -18.75 1.78 -9.65
C GLU A 97 -17.59 2.55 -10.32
N ASN A 98 -16.59 1.82 -10.83
CA ASN A 98 -15.38 2.38 -11.45
C ASN A 98 -14.82 1.40 -12.50
N PRO A 99 -15.52 1.18 -13.64
CA PRO A 99 -15.18 0.13 -14.60
C PRO A 99 -13.81 0.30 -15.29
N ASP A 100 -13.37 1.55 -15.42
CA ASP A 100 -12.11 1.99 -16.05
C ASP A 100 -10.93 2.04 -15.07
N ILE A 101 -11.10 1.64 -13.80
CA ILE A 101 -10.00 1.60 -12.81
C ILE A 101 -8.71 0.89 -13.29
N PRO A 102 -8.74 -0.19 -14.13
CA PRO A 102 -7.50 -0.81 -14.61
C PRO A 102 -6.68 0.11 -15.52
N GLN A 103 -7.30 1.11 -16.16
CA GLN A 103 -6.57 2.10 -16.96
C GLN A 103 -5.57 2.91 -16.12
N TYR A 104 -5.84 3.05 -14.81
CA TYR A 104 -5.08 3.88 -13.87
C TYR A 104 -4.21 3.05 -12.93
N ARG A 105 -4.76 1.99 -12.33
CA ARG A 105 -4.06 1.14 -11.35
C ARG A 105 -3.44 -0.12 -11.94
N GLY A 106 -3.95 -0.56 -13.08
CA GLY A 106 -3.48 -1.78 -13.74
C GLY A 106 -3.85 -3.04 -12.95
N TYR A 107 -2.97 -4.04 -13.03
CA TYR A 107 -3.16 -5.36 -12.43
C TYR A 107 -1.98 -5.79 -11.55
N ILE A 108 -1.01 -4.89 -11.35
CA ILE A 108 0.22 -5.17 -10.63
C ILE A 108 0.60 -3.96 -9.77
N ASP A 109 0.80 -4.21 -8.47
CA ASP A 109 1.47 -3.27 -7.57
C ASP A 109 2.90 -3.81 -7.33
N TRP A 110 3.91 -3.13 -7.85
CA TRP A 110 5.31 -3.46 -7.62
C TRP A 110 5.75 -2.87 -6.28
N ARG A 111 6.12 -3.72 -5.32
CA ARG A 111 6.57 -3.26 -4.00
C ARG A 111 7.99 -3.73 -3.70
N LEU A 112 8.84 -2.77 -3.38
CA LEU A 112 10.21 -2.99 -2.89
C LEU A 112 10.35 -2.34 -1.51
N ARG A 113 10.88 -3.07 -0.54
CA ARG A 113 11.21 -2.55 0.79
C ARG A 113 12.68 -2.81 1.11
N HIS A 114 13.34 -1.84 1.72
CA HIS A 114 14.71 -1.94 2.19
C HIS A 114 14.78 -1.48 3.65
N ASP A 115 15.24 -2.37 4.50
CA ASP A 115 15.41 -2.19 5.93
C ASP A 115 16.89 -2.22 6.27
N VAL A 116 17.38 -1.19 6.96
CA VAL A 116 18.77 -1.07 7.40
C VAL A 116 18.82 -1.26 8.92
N GLY A 117 18.67 -2.51 9.36
CA GLY A 117 18.74 -2.90 10.78
C GLY A 117 17.72 -2.16 11.67
N GLY A 118 16.57 -1.83 11.11
CA GLY A 118 15.49 -1.08 11.77
C GLY A 118 15.83 0.38 12.07
N GLN A 119 16.95 0.94 11.57
CA GLN A 119 17.27 2.37 11.72
C GLN A 119 16.59 3.20 10.62
N TRP A 120 16.65 2.70 9.39
CA TRP A 120 16.00 3.27 8.23
C TRP A 120 15.22 2.20 7.51
N ILE A 121 13.96 2.48 7.22
CA ILE A 121 13.07 1.60 6.47
C ILE A 121 12.52 2.42 5.31
N THR A 122 12.73 1.95 4.09
CA THR A 122 12.21 2.58 2.88
C THR A 122 11.34 1.60 2.13
N THR A 123 10.13 2.01 1.75
CA THR A 123 9.22 1.21 0.92
C THR A 123 8.83 2.02 -0.32
N ALA A 124 8.99 1.44 -1.49
CA ALA A 124 8.49 1.97 -2.75
C ALA A 124 7.36 1.08 -3.26
N VAL A 125 6.24 1.68 -3.66
CA VAL A 125 5.15 1.04 -4.38
C VAL A 125 4.95 1.75 -5.71
N VAL A 126 5.05 1.01 -6.80
CA VAL A 126 4.80 1.51 -8.17
C VAL A 126 3.60 0.79 -8.76
N ARG A 127 2.69 1.56 -9.34
CA ARG A 127 1.54 1.05 -10.09
C ARG A 127 1.63 1.48 -11.55
N THR A 128 1.34 0.54 -12.44
CA THR A 128 1.31 0.76 -13.89
C THR A 128 -0.06 0.40 -14.44
N GLY A 129 -0.84 1.40 -14.78
CA GLY A 129 -2.14 1.30 -15.43
C GLY A 129 -2.05 0.98 -16.92
N MET A 130 -3.14 0.42 -17.46
CA MET A 130 -3.17 -0.03 -18.87
C MET A 130 -3.11 1.12 -19.89
N ALA A 131 -3.49 2.34 -19.50
CA ALA A 131 -3.53 3.51 -20.38
C ALA A 131 -2.25 4.37 -20.29
N GLY A 132 -1.11 3.78 -19.90
CA GLY A 132 0.13 4.51 -19.66
C GLY A 132 0.09 5.42 -18.41
N LYS A 133 -0.93 5.26 -17.57
CA LYS A 133 -1.09 5.98 -16.29
C LYS A 133 -0.41 5.17 -15.18
N GLY A 134 -0.09 5.81 -14.06
CA GLY A 134 0.54 5.11 -12.95
C GLY A 134 0.78 6.01 -11.75
N SER A 135 1.39 5.44 -10.72
CA SER A 135 1.81 6.19 -9.54
C SER A 135 3.05 5.60 -8.88
N LEU A 136 3.73 6.46 -8.14
CA LEU A 136 4.81 6.13 -7.23
C LEU A 136 4.41 6.61 -5.83
N LEU A 137 4.45 5.69 -4.88
CA LEU A 137 4.42 5.96 -3.45
C LEU A 137 5.77 5.57 -2.86
N LEU A 138 6.45 6.48 -2.20
CA LEU A 138 7.72 6.25 -1.52
C LEU A 138 7.59 6.65 -0.06
N ASP A 139 7.71 5.68 0.83
CA ASP A 139 7.70 5.84 2.26
C ASP A 139 9.13 5.67 2.80
N MET A 140 9.59 6.60 3.64
CA MET A 140 10.87 6.53 4.33
C MET A 140 10.68 6.81 5.81
N SER A 141 11.10 5.87 6.65
CA SER A 141 10.92 5.94 8.09
C SER A 141 12.25 5.78 8.81
N ARG A 142 12.55 6.70 9.72
CA ARG A 142 13.75 6.68 10.56
C ARG A 142 13.37 6.44 12.01
N ARG A 143 14.00 5.45 12.65
CA ARG A 143 13.82 5.21 14.08
C ARG A 143 14.28 6.44 14.85
N THR A 144 13.44 6.89 15.77
CA THR A 144 13.79 7.95 16.71
C THR A 144 13.62 7.42 18.13
N ARG A 145 14.63 7.67 18.98
CA ARG A 145 14.65 7.18 20.37
C ARG A 145 13.74 8.00 21.29
N ASP A 146 13.39 9.22 20.85
CA ASP A 146 12.68 10.21 21.65
C ASP A 146 11.16 10.09 21.48
N ILE A 147 10.68 9.46 20.41
CA ILE A 147 9.25 9.23 20.18
C ILE A 147 8.91 7.84 20.71
N LYS A 148 8.28 7.79 21.88
CA LYS A 148 7.74 6.57 22.48
C LYS A 148 6.23 6.62 22.44
N VAL A 149 5.61 5.62 21.83
CA VAL A 149 4.16 5.40 21.88
C VAL A 149 3.94 4.13 22.68
N GLY A 150 3.80 4.28 24.01
CA GLY A 150 3.83 3.14 24.94
C GLY A 150 5.17 2.38 24.87
N PRO A 151 5.18 1.03 24.74
CA PRO A 151 6.42 0.26 24.63
C PRO A 151 7.07 0.33 23.24
N LEU A 152 6.43 0.96 22.25
CA LEU A 152 6.89 0.98 20.87
C LEU A 152 7.78 2.21 20.61
N SER A 153 8.93 1.97 19.97
CA SER A 153 9.75 3.06 19.40
C SER A 153 9.07 3.58 18.15
N GLY A 154 8.72 4.86 18.13
CA GLY A 154 8.17 5.53 16.97
C GLY A 154 9.24 5.80 15.90
N TYR A 155 8.77 6.01 14.68
CA TYR A 155 9.58 6.43 13.55
C TYR A 155 9.12 7.80 13.10
N LEU A 156 10.07 8.66 12.76
CA LEU A 156 9.78 9.82 11.92
C LEU A 156 9.52 9.28 10.51
N HIS A 157 8.42 9.68 9.90
CA HIS A 157 7.96 9.16 8.63
C HIS A 157 7.87 10.28 7.59
N LEU A 158 8.42 10.01 6.41
CA LEU A 158 8.36 10.85 5.23
C LEU A 158 7.68 10.05 4.13
N GLN A 159 6.70 10.64 3.46
CA GLN A 159 6.00 10.01 2.35
C GLN A 159 5.99 10.95 1.15
N PHE A 160 6.32 10.40 -0.01
CA PHE A 160 6.21 11.04 -1.30
C PHE A 160 5.18 10.29 -2.15
N PHE A 161 4.24 11.02 -2.75
CA PHE A 161 3.30 10.47 -3.71
C PHE A 161 3.27 11.28 -4.99
N ASN A 162 3.18 10.62 -6.15
CA ASN A 162 2.94 11.27 -7.44
C ASN A 162 2.20 10.31 -8.37
N GLY A 163 1.16 10.80 -9.07
CA GLY A 163 0.43 10.03 -10.08
C GLY A 163 -1.05 9.84 -9.77
N PHE A 164 -1.62 8.73 -10.23
CA PHE A 164 -3.04 8.39 -10.12
C PHE A 164 -3.31 7.38 -8.99
N GLY A 165 -4.57 7.27 -8.54
CA GLY A 165 -4.93 6.17 -7.62
C GLY A 165 -4.43 6.36 -6.19
N GLU A 166 -4.30 7.61 -5.72
CA GLU A 166 -3.95 7.90 -4.32
C GLU A 166 -5.02 7.40 -3.36
N SER A 167 -6.28 7.72 -3.67
CA SER A 167 -7.47 7.22 -3.00
C SER A 167 -8.36 6.52 -4.03
N ILE A 168 -9.30 5.70 -3.57
CA ILE A 168 -10.23 5.05 -4.49
C ILE A 168 -11.26 6.07 -5.03
N LEU A 169 -11.61 7.12 -4.27
CA LEU A 169 -12.47 8.21 -4.76
C LEU A 169 -11.88 8.88 -6.01
N ASP A 170 -10.60 9.25 -5.94
CA ASP A 170 -9.87 9.99 -6.96
C ASP A 170 -8.98 9.09 -7.83
N TYR A 171 -9.38 7.84 -8.04
CA TYR A 171 -8.54 6.87 -8.75
C TYR A 171 -8.15 7.33 -10.16
N ASN A 172 -9.01 8.14 -10.78
CA ASN A 172 -8.86 8.67 -12.12
C ASN A 172 -8.28 10.09 -12.20
N VAL A 173 -7.93 10.70 -11.05
CA VAL A 173 -7.35 12.04 -10.99
C VAL A 173 -5.83 11.94 -10.82
N ARG A 174 -5.08 12.69 -11.64
CA ARG A 174 -3.62 12.80 -11.48
C ARG A 174 -3.31 13.80 -10.37
N ARG A 175 -2.65 13.34 -9.32
CA ARG A 175 -2.05 14.23 -8.33
C ARG A 175 -0.60 14.52 -8.70
N ASN A 176 -0.21 15.77 -8.53
CA ASN A 176 1.19 16.18 -8.63
C ASN A 176 1.99 15.61 -7.45
N ALA A 177 3.31 15.81 -7.48
CA ALA A 177 4.19 15.45 -6.38
C ALA A 177 3.72 16.04 -5.05
N GLN A 178 3.49 15.18 -4.07
CA GLN A 178 3.13 15.53 -2.70
C GLN A 178 4.20 15.00 -1.76
N LEU A 179 4.58 15.81 -0.77
CA LEU A 179 5.45 15.43 0.33
C LEU A 179 4.67 15.53 1.63
N ARG A 180 4.75 14.48 2.44
CA ARG A 180 4.10 14.39 3.75
C ARG A 180 5.12 14.01 4.80
N VAL A 181 4.94 14.57 5.98
CA VAL A 181 5.75 14.29 7.17
C VAL A 181 4.80 13.85 8.27
N GLY A 182 5.18 12.81 9.01
CA GLY A 182 4.36 12.28 10.08
C GLY A 182 5.13 11.32 10.97
N LEU A 183 4.39 10.50 11.69
CA LEU A 183 4.91 9.49 12.59
C LEU A 183 4.43 8.11 12.15
N ALA A 184 5.25 7.09 12.34
CA ALA A 184 4.87 5.69 12.13
C ALA A 184 5.17 4.86 13.39
N ILE A 185 4.33 3.86 13.65
CA ILE A 185 4.50 2.91 14.75
C ILE A 185 5.21 1.64 14.23
N VAL A 186 4.79 1.15 13.06
CA VAL A 186 5.40 0.02 12.34
C VAL A 186 5.47 0.37 10.84
N PRO A 187 6.66 0.65 10.28
CA PRO A 187 6.84 1.02 8.88
C PRO A 187 7.30 -0.12 7.94
#